data_AF-A0A1W6K0W0-F1
#
_entry.id   AF-A0A1W6K0W0-F1
#
_cell.length_a   1.000
_cell.length_b   1.000
_cell.length_c   1.000
_cell.angle_alpha   90.00
_cell.angle_beta   90.00
_cell.angle_gamma   90.00
#
_symmetry.space_group_name_H-M   'P 1'
#
loop_
_entity.id
_entity.type
_entity.pdbx_description
1 polymer ?
#
loop_
_entity_poly.entity_id
_entity_poly.type
_entity_poly.pdbx_seq_one_letter_code
_entity_poly.pdbx_strand_id
1 'polypeptide(L)'
;MILAIGYNPLINKLQNLNDYIIYPRFFDDKKTLLIEKNYKAYLKKLWANRKKIEIALYPDNINYVLPVPRNILYVIPIHDLSQIEIADKLRENNYSVIMGYASDARYRNYDIHSFIKESKKYEKWYLGISTKRELREALRYSFDYGDITLMLLGKFEQIKNLDYVMRKLTELLNYIKSQGRQTTLSEFLSVNWGVYSR
;
A
#
# COMPACT_ATOMS: atom_id res chain seq x y z
N MET A 1 -6.42 3.42 6.46
CA MET A 1 -5.34 3.11 5.52
C MET A 1 -4.05 2.83 6.30
N ILE A 2 -3.41 1.69 6.08
CA ILE A 2 -2.09 1.33 6.61
C ILE A 2 -1.02 1.76 5.60
N LEU A 3 0.11 2.30 6.08
CA LEU A 3 1.18 2.75 5.21
C LEU A 3 2.39 1.81 5.24
N ALA A 4 2.98 1.60 4.07
CA ALA A 4 4.21 0.85 3.91
C ALA A 4 5.36 1.73 3.37
N ILE A 5 6.59 1.31 3.67
CA ILE A 5 7.80 1.98 3.18
C ILE A 5 8.74 0.91 2.62
N GLY A 6 8.95 0.96 1.31
CA GLY A 6 9.91 0.10 0.61
C GLY A 6 11.37 0.42 0.97
N TYR A 7 12.30 -0.37 0.44
CA TYR A 7 13.72 -0.18 0.71
C TYR A 7 14.19 1.24 0.33
N ASN A 8 14.94 1.87 1.24
CA ASN A 8 15.59 3.15 1.02
C ASN A 8 16.83 3.27 1.92
N PRO A 9 17.76 4.21 1.67
CA PRO A 9 19.00 4.34 2.44
C PRO A 9 18.81 4.57 3.95
N LEU A 10 17.65 5.05 4.39
CA LEU A 10 17.35 5.30 5.80
C LEU A 10 16.64 4.12 6.49
N ILE A 11 16.38 3.01 5.79
CA ILE A 11 15.48 1.95 6.25
C ILE A 11 15.83 1.38 7.64
N ASN A 12 17.12 1.21 7.95
CA ASN A 12 17.57 0.69 9.23
C ASN A 12 17.21 1.62 10.40
N LYS A 13 17.16 2.93 10.14
CA LYS A 13 16.81 3.95 11.13
C LYS A 13 15.30 4.12 11.31
N LEU A 14 14.50 3.65 10.35
CA LEU A 14 13.05 3.74 10.37
C LEU A 14 12.37 2.53 11.04
N GLN A 15 13.10 1.46 11.36
CA GLN A 15 12.53 0.18 11.85
C GLN A 15 11.69 0.32 13.13
N ASN A 16 11.92 1.35 13.95
CA ASN A 16 11.19 1.57 15.20
C ASN A 16 9.78 2.17 15.01
N LEU A 17 9.40 2.53 13.78
CA LEU A 17 8.08 3.08 13.47
C LEU A 17 7.04 1.96 13.30
N ASN A 18 6.46 1.52 14.42
CA ASN A 18 5.54 0.37 14.45
C ASN A 18 4.23 0.57 13.68
N ASP A 19 3.77 1.82 13.50
CA ASP A 19 2.56 2.16 12.74
C ASP A 19 2.74 2.00 11.21
N TYR A 20 3.95 1.67 10.75
CA TYR A 20 4.26 1.43 9.33
C TYR A 20 4.69 -0.01 9.08
N ILE A 21 4.41 -0.50 7.87
CA ILE A 21 4.98 -1.76 7.36
C ILE A 21 6.26 -1.42 6.58
N ILE A 22 7.40 -1.59 7.23
CA ILE A 22 8.69 -1.13 6.70
C ILE A 22 9.48 -2.33 6.18
N TYR A 23 10.18 -2.18 5.06
CA TYR A 23 11.10 -3.21 4.56
C TYR A 23 12.01 -3.74 5.69
N PRO A 24 12.17 -5.08 5.85
CA PRO A 24 11.74 -6.13 4.92
C PRO A 24 10.31 -6.65 5.11
N ARG A 25 9.53 -6.14 6.08
CA ARG A 25 8.12 -6.54 6.29
C ARG A 25 7.27 -6.26 5.06
N PHE A 26 7.55 -5.14 4.38
CA PHE A 26 7.08 -4.86 3.03
C PHE A 26 8.21 -5.15 2.02
N PHE A 27 8.08 -6.24 1.26
CA PHE A 27 9.07 -6.70 0.31
C PHE A 27 8.75 -6.22 -1.11
N ASP A 28 9.37 -5.10 -1.46
CA ASP A 28 9.25 -4.40 -2.74
C ASP A 28 10.63 -4.28 -3.39
N ASP A 29 11.15 -5.41 -3.88
CA ASP A 29 12.45 -5.49 -4.56
C ASP A 29 12.32 -4.97 -6.01
N LYS A 30 12.03 -3.66 -6.14
CA LYS A 30 11.92 -2.94 -7.42
C LYS A 30 13.11 -3.20 -8.32
N LYS A 31 14.31 -3.31 -7.74
CA LYS A 31 15.53 -3.55 -8.53
C LYS A 31 15.43 -4.87 -9.27
N THR A 32 15.14 -5.96 -8.57
CA THR A 32 15.09 -7.27 -9.22
C THR A 32 13.85 -7.45 -10.09
N LEU A 33 12.70 -6.87 -9.70
CA LEU A 33 11.45 -6.97 -10.46
C LEU A 33 11.42 -6.07 -11.71
N LEU A 34 11.76 -4.79 -11.58
CA LEU A 34 11.61 -3.80 -12.65
C LEU A 34 12.88 -3.60 -13.49
N ILE A 35 14.06 -3.56 -12.85
CA ILE A 35 15.32 -3.24 -13.52
C ILE A 35 15.94 -4.50 -14.12
N GLU A 36 16.12 -5.53 -13.31
CA GLU A 36 16.80 -6.77 -13.73
C GLU A 36 15.84 -7.75 -14.43
N LYS A 37 14.51 -7.55 -14.30
CA LYS A 37 13.44 -8.44 -14.79
C LYS A 37 13.68 -9.91 -14.43
N ASN A 38 14.28 -10.15 -13.27
CA ASN A 38 14.74 -11.47 -12.86
C ASN A 38 13.85 -12.02 -11.75
N TYR A 39 12.62 -12.41 -12.12
CA TYR A 39 11.67 -12.93 -11.15
C TYR A 39 12.18 -14.20 -10.43
N LYS A 40 13.09 -14.99 -11.04
CA LYS A 40 13.71 -16.15 -10.37
C LYS A 40 14.58 -15.72 -9.18
N ALA A 41 15.40 -14.68 -9.36
CA ALA A 41 16.18 -14.11 -8.28
C ALA A 41 15.27 -13.49 -7.19
N TYR A 42 14.19 -12.84 -7.60
CA TYR A 42 13.16 -12.33 -6.68
C TYR A 42 12.57 -13.46 -5.83
N LEU A 43 12.12 -14.56 -6.45
CA LEU A 43 11.56 -15.71 -5.74
C LEU A 43 12.56 -16.32 -4.76
N LYS A 44 13.84 -16.42 -5.13
CA LYS A 44 14.89 -16.90 -4.22
C LYS A 44 15.00 -16.03 -2.97
N LYS A 45 15.01 -14.70 -3.13
CA LYS A 45 15.06 -13.75 -2.01
C LYS A 45 13.79 -13.78 -1.16
N LEU A 46 12.62 -13.89 -1.80
CA LEU A 46 11.31 -14.02 -1.15
C LEU A 46 11.29 -15.26 -0.24
N TRP A 47 11.65 -16.43 -0.77
CA TRP A 47 11.71 -17.68 0.02
C TRP A 47 12.74 -17.62 1.15
N ALA A 48 13.90 -17.01 0.91
CA ALA A 48 14.94 -16.86 1.92
C ALA A 48 14.48 -15.98 3.10
N ASN A 49 13.65 -14.97 2.83
CA ASN A 49 13.21 -13.99 3.82
C ASN A 49 11.75 -14.16 4.29
N ARG A 50 11.05 -15.22 3.85
CA ARG A 50 9.60 -15.44 4.07
C ARG A 50 9.09 -15.33 5.51
N LYS A 51 9.97 -15.49 6.51
CA LYS A 51 9.63 -15.36 7.94
C LYS A 51 9.62 -13.90 8.43
N LYS A 52 10.25 -12.99 7.69
CA LYS A 52 10.37 -11.55 8.00
C LYS A 52 9.42 -10.69 7.16
N ILE A 53 8.85 -11.27 6.11
CA ILE A 53 7.99 -10.59 5.14
C ILE A 53 6.55 -10.82 5.55
N GLU A 54 5.78 -9.74 5.66
CA GLU A 54 4.34 -9.78 5.89
C GLU A 54 3.60 -9.56 4.57
N ILE A 55 4.08 -8.59 3.79
CA ILE A 55 3.48 -8.17 2.52
C ILE A 55 4.57 -8.11 1.45
N ALA A 56 4.28 -8.61 0.25
CA ALA A 56 5.21 -8.57 -0.87
C ALA A 56 4.50 -8.14 -2.17
N LEU A 57 5.21 -7.43 -3.05
CA LEU A 57 4.70 -7.21 -4.40
C LEU A 57 4.81 -8.49 -5.22
N TYR A 58 3.73 -8.87 -5.89
CA TYR A 58 3.77 -9.94 -6.87
C TYR A 58 4.45 -9.45 -8.16
N PRO A 59 5.23 -10.30 -8.86
CA PRO A 59 5.90 -9.87 -10.09
C PRO A 59 4.92 -9.44 -11.19
N ASP A 60 5.24 -8.34 -11.87
CA ASP A 60 4.45 -7.82 -12.99
C ASP A 60 4.38 -8.80 -14.17
N ASN A 61 3.30 -8.70 -14.96
CA ASN A 61 3.12 -9.41 -16.22
C ASN A 61 3.19 -10.95 -16.11
N ILE A 62 2.90 -11.49 -14.94
CA ILE A 62 2.77 -12.93 -14.72
C ILE A 62 1.29 -13.31 -14.68
N ASN A 63 0.84 -14.13 -15.63
CA ASN A 63 -0.55 -14.57 -15.78
C ASN A 63 -0.82 -15.98 -15.22
N TYR A 64 0.15 -16.57 -14.53
CA TYR A 64 0.07 -17.89 -13.89
C TYR A 64 0.50 -17.81 -12.43
N VAL A 65 0.07 -18.80 -11.64
CA VAL A 65 0.39 -18.85 -10.21
C VAL A 65 1.86 -19.27 -10.02
N LEU A 66 2.66 -18.39 -9.43
CA LEU A 66 4.05 -18.68 -9.05
C LEU A 66 4.10 -19.48 -7.74
N PRO A 67 5.15 -20.30 -7.54
CA PRO A 67 5.37 -21.02 -6.29
C PRO A 67 5.93 -20.08 -5.21
N VAL A 68 5.09 -19.18 -4.71
CA VAL A 68 5.43 -18.19 -3.68
C VAL A 68 5.04 -18.69 -2.26
N PRO A 69 5.66 -18.20 -1.17
CA PRO A 69 5.26 -18.58 0.19
C PRO A 69 3.80 -18.23 0.52
N ARG A 70 3.04 -19.16 1.10
CA ARG A 70 1.60 -18.97 1.40
C ARG A 70 1.32 -18.04 2.58
N ASN A 71 2.29 -17.85 3.47
CA ASN A 71 2.16 -17.07 4.70
C ASN A 71 2.39 -15.56 4.51
N ILE A 72 2.40 -15.09 3.27
CA ILE A 72 2.67 -13.70 2.88
C ILE A 72 1.44 -13.17 2.15
N LEU A 73 1.09 -11.92 2.41
CA LEU A 73 0.05 -11.19 1.69
C LEU A 73 0.63 -10.59 0.41
N TYR A 74 0.06 -10.91 -0.74
CA TYR A 74 0.59 -10.44 -2.03
C TYR A 74 -0.18 -9.26 -2.58
N VAL A 75 0.52 -8.16 -2.84
CA VAL A 75 -0.03 -7.03 -3.60
C VAL A 75 0.18 -7.32 -5.08
N ILE A 76 -0.92 -7.44 -5.84
CA ILE A 76 -0.88 -7.72 -7.27
C ILE A 76 -0.93 -6.39 -8.03
N PRO A 77 0.15 -5.94 -8.69
CA PRO A 77 0.12 -4.72 -9.48
C PRO A 77 -0.79 -4.91 -10.69
N ILE A 78 -1.84 -4.09 -10.80
CA ILE A 78 -2.78 -4.13 -11.91
C ILE A 78 -2.40 -3.03 -12.90
N HIS A 79 -1.91 -3.40 -14.06
CA HIS A 79 -1.60 -2.51 -15.19
C HIS A 79 -2.72 -2.54 -16.24
N ASP A 80 -3.43 -3.66 -16.33
CA ASP A 80 -4.60 -3.87 -17.17
C ASP A 80 -5.68 -4.61 -16.36
N LEU A 81 -6.96 -4.28 -16.55
CA LEU A 81 -8.06 -4.89 -15.77
C LEU A 81 -8.23 -6.40 -16.04
N SER A 82 -7.72 -6.93 -17.16
CA SER A 82 -7.65 -8.38 -17.38
C SER A 82 -6.72 -9.09 -16.39
N GLN A 83 -5.76 -8.39 -15.78
CA GLN A 83 -4.86 -8.96 -14.77
C GLN A 83 -5.58 -9.23 -13.44
N ILE A 84 -6.84 -8.87 -13.30
CA ILE A 84 -7.65 -9.28 -12.15
C ILE A 84 -7.79 -10.81 -12.10
N GLU A 85 -7.75 -11.48 -13.25
CA GLU A 85 -7.81 -12.94 -13.33
C GLU A 85 -6.65 -13.62 -12.58
N ILE A 86 -5.44 -13.03 -12.54
CA ILE A 86 -4.35 -13.61 -11.74
C ILE A 86 -4.62 -13.49 -10.23
N ALA A 87 -5.25 -12.39 -9.78
CA ALA A 87 -5.65 -12.26 -8.38
C ALA A 87 -6.71 -13.31 -8.00
N ASP A 88 -7.67 -13.58 -8.91
CA ASP A 88 -8.68 -14.64 -8.74
C ASP A 88 -8.02 -16.02 -8.61
N LYS A 89 -7.14 -16.38 -9.57
CA LYS A 89 -6.39 -17.64 -9.55
C LYS A 89 -5.58 -17.82 -8.27
N LEU A 90 -4.94 -16.76 -7.77
CA LEU A 90 -4.18 -16.82 -6.52
C LEU A 90 -5.10 -17.09 -5.32
N ARG A 91 -6.27 -16.45 -5.22
CA ARG A 91 -7.22 -16.72 -4.14
C ARG A 91 -7.79 -18.12 -4.20
N GLU A 92 -8.16 -18.61 -5.38
CA GLU A 92 -8.63 -19.99 -5.59
C GLU A 92 -7.57 -21.01 -5.16
N ASN A 93 -6.29 -20.64 -5.28
CA ASN A 93 -5.16 -21.43 -4.82
C ASN A 93 -4.80 -21.17 -3.35
N ASN A 94 -5.68 -20.58 -2.53
CA ASN A 94 -5.46 -20.28 -1.10
C ASN A 94 -4.27 -19.35 -0.81
N TYR A 95 -4.04 -18.34 -1.65
CA TYR A 95 -3.16 -17.22 -1.33
C TYR A 95 -3.95 -16.01 -0.85
N SER A 96 -3.38 -15.26 0.09
CA SER A 96 -3.89 -13.96 0.50
C SER A 96 -3.40 -12.89 -0.48
N VAL A 97 -4.30 -12.08 -1.02
CA VAL A 97 -3.97 -11.08 -2.04
C VAL A 97 -4.70 -9.75 -1.83
N ILE A 98 -4.02 -8.67 -2.21
CA ILE A 98 -4.52 -7.29 -2.28
C ILE A 98 -4.35 -6.81 -3.73
N MET A 99 -5.31 -6.06 -4.25
CA MET A 99 -5.17 -5.46 -5.57
C MET A 99 -4.39 -4.14 -5.51
N GLY A 100 -3.36 -4.01 -6.33
CA GLY A 100 -2.50 -2.84 -6.42
C GLY A 100 -2.88 -1.89 -7.55
N TYR A 101 -3.25 -0.66 -7.20
CA TYR A 101 -3.48 0.44 -8.13
C TYR A 101 -2.20 1.23 -8.37
N ALA A 102 -1.70 1.29 -9.60
CA ALA A 102 -0.53 2.10 -9.93
C ALA A 102 -0.87 3.60 -9.88
N SER A 103 -0.19 4.37 -9.01
CA SER A 103 -0.41 5.83 -8.88
C SER A 103 -0.18 6.57 -10.20
N ASP A 104 0.93 6.25 -10.86
CA ASP A 104 1.31 6.84 -12.14
C ASP A 104 0.56 6.17 -13.29
N ALA A 105 -0.26 6.98 -13.97
CA ALA A 105 -1.11 6.57 -15.07
C ALA A 105 -0.35 5.98 -16.25
N ARG A 106 0.97 6.25 -16.40
CA ARG A 106 1.79 5.66 -17.46
C ARG A 106 1.93 4.14 -17.33
N TYR A 107 1.69 3.60 -16.13
CA TYR A 107 1.77 2.16 -15.86
C TYR A 107 0.40 1.49 -15.86
N ARG A 108 -0.69 2.12 -16.32
CA ARG A 108 -2.01 1.48 -16.41
C ARG A 108 -2.83 2.03 -17.56
N ASN A 109 -3.76 1.22 -18.08
CA ASN A 109 -4.64 1.63 -19.18
C ASN A 109 -6.10 1.87 -18.77
N TYR A 110 -6.36 2.00 -17.47
CA TYR A 110 -7.69 2.20 -16.89
C TYR A 110 -7.66 3.35 -15.88
N ASP A 111 -8.83 3.90 -15.52
CA ASP A 111 -8.95 4.95 -14.51
C ASP A 111 -9.25 4.41 -13.10
N ILE A 112 -9.17 5.27 -12.09
CA ILE A 112 -9.42 4.86 -10.71
C ILE A 112 -10.85 4.35 -10.49
N HIS A 113 -11.84 4.90 -11.17
CA HIS A 113 -13.23 4.47 -11.02
C HIS A 113 -13.43 3.04 -11.48
N SER A 114 -12.83 2.70 -12.62
CA SER A 114 -12.82 1.35 -13.19
C SER A 114 -12.12 0.39 -12.24
N PHE A 115 -10.96 0.76 -11.70
CA PHE A 115 -10.26 -0.05 -10.70
C PHE A 115 -11.14 -0.32 -9.47
N ILE A 116 -11.72 0.71 -8.87
CA ILE A 116 -12.57 0.59 -7.67
C ILE A 116 -13.80 -0.29 -7.94
N LYS A 117 -14.38 -0.19 -9.14
CA LYS A 117 -15.52 -1.02 -9.54
C LYS A 117 -15.14 -2.49 -9.60
N GLU A 118 -14.02 -2.82 -10.22
CA GLU A 118 -13.59 -4.21 -10.42
C GLU A 118 -12.94 -4.81 -9.15
N SER A 119 -12.34 -3.99 -8.29
CA SER A 119 -11.66 -4.43 -7.07
C SER A 119 -12.58 -4.61 -5.85
N LYS A 120 -13.90 -4.57 -6.01
CA LYS A 120 -14.87 -4.57 -4.88
C LYS A 120 -14.72 -5.73 -3.90
N LYS A 121 -14.30 -6.90 -4.39
CA LYS A 121 -14.11 -8.12 -3.58
C LYS A 121 -12.74 -8.20 -2.90
N TYR A 122 -11.91 -7.17 -3.04
CA TYR A 122 -10.52 -7.14 -2.61
C TYR A 122 -10.24 -5.96 -1.67
N GLU A 123 -9.28 -6.17 -0.76
CA GLU A 123 -8.53 -5.06 -0.19
C GLU A 123 -7.74 -4.36 -1.31
N LYS A 124 -7.48 -3.07 -1.12
CA LYS A 124 -6.91 -2.18 -2.15
C LYS A 124 -5.62 -1.56 -1.65
N TRP A 125 -4.59 -1.61 -2.48
CA TRP A 125 -3.28 -1.00 -2.25
C TRP A 125 -3.04 0.13 -3.25
N TYR A 126 -2.72 1.32 -2.76
CA TYR A 126 -2.33 2.44 -3.62
C TYR A 126 -0.81 2.41 -3.78
N LEU A 127 -0.33 2.04 -4.97
CA LEU A 127 1.08 1.78 -5.23
C LEU A 127 1.85 3.09 -5.46
N GLY A 128 2.86 3.36 -4.65
CA GLY A 128 3.83 4.43 -4.87
C GLY A 128 3.29 5.85 -4.71
N ILE A 129 2.69 6.17 -3.55
CA ILE A 129 2.25 7.52 -3.21
C ILE A 129 3.48 8.42 -3.05
N SER A 130 3.60 9.40 -3.94
CA SER A 130 4.72 10.35 -3.99
C SER A 130 4.29 11.80 -3.77
N THR A 131 2.98 12.08 -3.80
CA THR A 131 2.46 13.44 -3.64
C THR A 131 1.27 13.49 -2.67
N LYS A 132 1.03 14.66 -2.06
CA LYS A 132 -0.17 14.92 -1.26
C LYS A 132 -1.47 14.82 -2.06
N ARG A 133 -1.40 14.94 -3.39
CA ARG A 133 -2.56 14.76 -4.27
C ARG A 133 -2.94 13.28 -4.33
N GLU A 134 -1.96 12.42 -4.60
CA GLU A 134 -2.15 10.96 -4.61
C GLU A 134 -2.60 10.43 -3.25
N LEU A 135 -2.02 10.94 -2.15
CA LEU A 135 -2.47 10.56 -0.80
C LEU A 135 -3.96 10.88 -0.59
N ARG A 136 -4.40 12.09 -0.99
CA ARG A 136 -5.81 12.49 -0.87
C ARG A 136 -6.72 11.66 -1.78
N GLU A 137 -6.24 11.28 -2.96
CA GLU A 137 -6.95 10.36 -3.84
C GLU A 137 -7.12 8.98 -3.19
N ALA A 138 -6.05 8.41 -2.63
CA ALA A 138 -6.08 7.13 -1.93
C ALA A 138 -7.09 7.14 -0.77
N LEU A 139 -7.10 8.22 0.04
CA LEU A 139 -8.05 8.38 1.13
C LEU A 139 -9.49 8.56 0.63
N ARG A 140 -9.71 9.36 -0.43
CA ARG A 140 -11.04 9.60 -1.01
C ARG A 140 -11.69 8.32 -1.54
N TYR A 141 -10.89 7.43 -2.12
CA TYR A 141 -11.36 6.15 -2.65
C TYR A 141 -11.22 4.99 -1.65
N SER A 142 -11.00 5.30 -0.38
CA SER A 142 -10.97 4.33 0.73
C SER A 142 -10.02 3.16 0.47
N PHE A 143 -8.80 3.45 0.04
CA PHE A 143 -7.74 2.44 -0.04
C PHE A 143 -7.37 1.94 1.36
N ASP A 144 -7.20 0.62 1.46
CA ASP A 144 -6.91 -0.08 2.70
C ASP A 144 -5.43 0.07 3.07
N TYR A 145 -4.56 0.07 2.06
CA TYR A 145 -3.11 0.19 2.17
C TYR A 145 -2.53 1.15 1.14
N GLY A 146 -1.29 1.59 1.36
CA GLY A 146 -0.47 2.21 0.32
C GLY A 146 1.00 2.29 0.72
N ASP A 147 1.90 2.18 -0.25
CA ASP A 147 3.32 2.45 -0.04
C ASP A 147 3.64 3.90 -0.39
N ILE A 148 4.43 4.55 0.45
CA ILE A 148 4.86 5.92 0.23
C ILE A 148 6.30 5.95 -0.28
N THR A 149 6.59 6.88 -1.18
CA THR A 149 7.96 7.26 -1.49
C THR A 149 8.38 8.40 -0.55
N LEU A 150 9.67 8.53 -0.27
CA LEU A 150 10.16 9.63 0.56
C LEU A 150 9.85 11.01 -0.04
N MET A 151 9.61 11.10 -1.35
CA MET A 151 9.22 12.34 -2.04
C MET A 151 7.89 12.91 -1.54
N LEU A 152 7.02 12.07 -0.96
CA LEU A 152 5.80 12.53 -0.29
C LEU A 152 6.10 13.47 0.89
N LEU A 153 7.24 13.27 1.55
CA LEU A 153 7.58 13.95 2.80
C LEU A 153 8.19 15.34 2.57
N GLY A 154 8.88 15.56 1.44
CA GLY A 154 9.56 16.83 1.16
C GLY A 154 10.49 16.78 -0.04
N LYS A 155 11.28 17.85 -0.21
CA LYS A 155 12.31 17.93 -1.26
C LYS A 155 13.47 16.99 -0.99
N PHE A 156 14.22 16.64 -2.03
CA PHE A 156 15.35 15.70 -1.97
C PHE A 156 16.36 16.02 -0.85
N GLU A 157 16.73 17.28 -0.64
CA GLU A 157 17.67 17.65 0.43
C GLU A 157 17.10 17.45 1.83
N GLN A 158 15.79 17.65 2.01
CA GLN A 158 15.14 17.50 3.31
C GLN A 158 15.03 16.02 3.71
N ILE A 159 14.75 15.15 2.74
CA ILE A 159 14.56 13.71 2.98
C ILE A 159 15.87 12.96 3.25
N LYS A 160 17.03 13.62 3.15
CA LYS A 160 18.32 13.12 3.67
C LYS A 160 18.44 13.28 5.18
N ASN A 161 17.70 14.22 5.78
CA ASN A 161 17.70 14.46 7.22
C ASN A 161 16.73 13.51 7.93
N LEU A 162 17.26 12.66 8.81
CA LEU A 162 16.46 11.67 9.54
C LEU A 162 15.38 12.31 10.42
N ASP A 163 15.71 13.34 11.18
CA ASP A 163 14.78 13.99 12.10
C ASP A 163 13.63 14.65 11.34
N TYR A 164 13.94 15.23 10.18
CA TYR A 164 12.93 15.73 9.26
C TYR A 164 11.98 14.61 8.80
N VAL A 165 12.54 13.49 8.33
CA VAL A 165 11.76 12.34 7.85
C VAL A 165 10.88 11.77 8.97
N MET A 166 11.44 11.54 10.16
CA MET A 166 10.72 11.01 11.33
C MET A 166 9.55 11.91 11.69
N ARG A 167 9.78 13.22 11.82
CA ARG A 167 8.72 14.20 12.10
C ARG A 167 7.62 14.16 11.04
N LYS A 168 7.99 14.12 9.75
CA LYS A 168 7.02 14.09 8.64
C LYS A 168 6.23 12.79 8.56
N LEU A 169 6.82 11.66 8.91
CA LEU A 169 6.09 10.40 9.03
C LEU A 169 5.07 10.46 10.18
N THR A 170 5.44 10.99 11.34
CA THR A 170 4.49 11.20 12.44
C THR A 170 3.34 12.14 12.07
N GLU A 171 3.64 13.28 11.43
CA GLU A 171 2.61 14.21 10.93
C GLU A 171 1.66 13.52 9.94
N LEU A 172 2.21 12.70 9.04
CA LEU A 172 1.45 11.96 8.02
C LEU A 172 0.50 10.93 8.66
N LEU A 173 0.96 10.15 9.65
CA LEU A 173 0.11 9.22 10.38
C LEU A 173 -1.06 9.94 11.07
N ASN A 174 -0.78 11.07 11.71
CA ASN A 174 -1.80 11.86 12.39
C ASN A 174 -2.86 12.39 11.41
N TYR A 175 -2.43 12.82 10.22
CA TYR A 175 -3.33 13.23 9.15
C TYR A 175 -4.22 12.07 8.68
N ILE A 176 -3.68 10.88 8.48
CA ILE A 176 -4.47 9.71 8.04
C ILE A 176 -5.46 9.26 9.11
N LYS A 177 -5.03 9.22 10.38
CA LYS A 177 -5.87 8.84 11.52
C LYS A 177 -7.02 9.83 11.73
N SER A 178 -6.80 11.13 11.51
CA SER A 178 -7.86 12.15 11.66
C SER A 178 -8.91 12.10 10.54
N GLN A 179 -8.53 11.75 9.31
CA GLN A 179 -9.48 11.57 8.21
C GLN A 179 -10.36 10.33 8.38
N GLY A 180 -9.90 9.31 9.12
CA GLY A 180 -10.73 8.16 9.49
C GLY A 180 -11.77 8.43 10.59
N ARG A 181 -11.68 9.58 11.27
CA ARG A 181 -12.64 10.06 12.28
C ARG A 181 -13.57 11.14 11.70
N GLN A 182 -14.12 10.95 10.51
CA GLN A 182 -15.30 11.72 10.13
C GLN A 182 -16.45 11.30 11.05
N THR A 183 -16.63 12.05 12.14
CA THR A 183 -17.83 12.03 12.95
C THR A 183 -19.01 12.27 12.03
N THR A 184 -19.86 11.27 11.89
CA THR A 184 -21.11 11.39 11.12
C THR A 184 -22.04 12.36 11.87
N LEU A 185 -22.84 13.15 11.16
CA LEU A 185 -23.85 14.05 11.78
C LEU A 185 -24.75 13.33 12.80
N SER A 186 -24.91 12.00 12.68
CA SER A 186 -25.61 11.15 13.65
C SER A 186 -24.97 11.13 15.04
N GLU A 187 -23.65 11.28 15.16
CA GLU A 187 -22.96 11.40 16.47
C GLU A 187 -23.18 12.77 17.12
N PHE A 188 -23.49 13.81 16.33
CA PHE A 188 -23.80 15.15 16.86
C PHE A 188 -25.27 15.28 17.28
N LEU A 189 -26.19 14.56 16.62
CA LEU A 189 -27.61 14.58 16.93
C LEU A 189 -28.00 13.65 18.10
N SER A 190 -27.20 12.62 18.40
CA SER A 190 -27.47 11.72 19.55
C SER A 190 -27.17 12.35 20.92
N VAL A 191 -26.48 13.50 20.96
CA VAL A 191 -26.10 14.16 22.22
C VAL A 191 -27.14 15.20 22.68
N ASN A 192 -28.07 15.65 21.82
CA ASN A 192 -28.92 16.82 22.12
C ASN A 192 -30.45 16.57 22.17
N TRP A 193 -30.94 15.34 22.19
CA TRP A 193 -32.39 15.06 22.36
C TRP A 193 -32.76 14.45 23.73
N GLY A 194 -31.99 14.80 24.76
CA GLY A 194 -32.12 14.23 26.10
C GLY A 194 -32.55 15.17 27.22
N VAL A 195 -33.07 16.38 26.96
CA VAL A 195 -33.71 17.26 27.97
C VAL A 195 -34.59 18.21 27.14
N TYR A 196 -35.92 18.16 27.13
CA TYR A 196 -36.84 18.55 28.21
C TYR A 196 -38.16 17.78 28.07
N SER A 197 -38.53 17.04 29.11
CA SER A 197 -39.93 16.75 29.41
C SER A 197 -40.15 16.93 30.91
N ARG A 198 -40.68 18.11 31.26
CA ARG A 198 -41.69 18.41 32.29
C ARG A 198 -41.83 19.91 32.43
#